data_AF-A0A0G1L542-F1
#
_entry.id   AF-A0A0G1L542-F1
#
_cell.length_a   1.000
_cell.length_b   1.000
_cell.length_c   1.000
_cell.angle_alpha   90.00
_cell.angle_beta   90.00
_cell.angle_gamma   90.00
#
_symmetry.space_group_name_H-M   'P 1'
#
loop_
_entity.id
_entity.type
_entity.pdbx_description
1 polymer ?
#
loop_
_entity_poly.entity_id
_entity_poly.type
_entity_poly.pdbx_seq_one_letter_code
_entity_poly.pdbx_strand_id
1 'polypeptide(L)'
;MAKVTASIGHPDLCWALLTQKEDATLTTKSGAMAIFSTEKKATGVNEKHLRGKYIVKPYEWDELVAQFGKYYETVVLDHEGVPGFYKEIPLKKSADLVVS
;
A
#
# COMPACT_ATOMS: atom_id res chain seq x y z
N MET A 1 8.87 32.18 -4.63
CA MET A 1 8.37 31.07 -5.47
C MET A 1 7.77 30.02 -4.54
N ALA A 2 6.46 29.81 -4.59
CA ALA A 2 5.80 28.77 -3.80
C ALA A 2 6.14 27.41 -4.41
N LYS A 3 6.81 26.56 -3.65
CA LYS A 3 7.13 25.19 -4.04
C LYS A 3 5.80 24.44 -4.06
N VAL A 4 5.25 24.19 -5.26
CA VAL A 4 4.09 23.31 -5.41
C VAL A 4 4.59 21.90 -5.16
N THR A 5 4.67 21.51 -3.89
CA THR A 5 4.63 20.11 -3.50
C THR A 5 3.26 19.62 -3.93
N ALA A 6 3.18 18.96 -5.08
CA ALA A 6 2.03 18.14 -5.41
C ALA A 6 1.90 17.15 -4.25
N SER A 7 0.95 17.40 -3.36
CA SER A 7 0.54 16.45 -2.34
C SER A 7 0.07 15.23 -3.12
N ILE A 8 0.92 14.22 -3.27
CA ILE A 8 0.48 12.92 -3.76
C ILE A 8 -0.53 12.48 -2.70
N GLY A 9 -1.82 12.64 -2.99
CA GLY A 9 -2.89 12.29 -2.07
C GLY A 9 -2.72 10.83 -1.70
N HIS A 10 -2.25 10.59 -0.49
CA HIS A 10 -2.17 9.30 0.16
C HIS A 10 -3.40 9.12 1.04
N PRO A 11 -3.91 7.89 1.19
CA PRO A 11 -5.02 7.64 2.10
C PRO A 11 -4.59 7.90 3.55
N ASP A 12 -5.50 8.42 4.38
CA ASP A 12 -5.24 8.61 5.81
C ASP A 12 -5.04 7.26 6.52
N LEU A 13 -5.84 6.25 6.15
CA LEU A 13 -5.76 4.90 6.68
C LEU A 13 -5.76 3.88 5.53
N CYS A 14 -4.92 2.86 5.66
CA CYS A 14 -4.84 1.76 4.72
C CYS A 14 -4.76 0.42 5.44
N TRP A 15 -5.11 -0.66 4.73
CA TRP A 15 -5.14 -2.01 5.29
C TRP A 15 -4.17 -2.90 4.54
N ALA A 16 -3.20 -3.43 5.27
CA ALA A 16 -2.24 -4.40 4.77
C ALA A 16 -2.70 -5.82 5.13
N LEU A 17 -2.40 -6.77 4.23
CA LEU A 17 -2.54 -8.19 4.49
C LEU A 17 -1.17 -8.75 4.87
N LEU A 18 -1.05 -9.20 6.11
CA LEU A 18 0.18 -9.73 6.68
C LEU A 18 0.08 -11.23 6.91
N THR A 19 1.18 -11.96 6.87
CA THR A 19 1.22 -13.34 7.36
C THR A 19 0.93 -13.41 8.85
N GLN A 20 0.61 -14.59 9.37
CA GLN A 20 0.36 -14.79 10.82
C GLN A 20 1.55 -14.41 11.71
N LYS A 21 2.77 -14.38 11.16
CA LYS A 21 4.00 -13.97 11.85
C LYS A 21 4.29 -12.47 11.72
N GLU A 22 3.42 -11.72 11.04
CA GLU A 22 3.59 -10.30 10.68
C GLU A 22 4.90 -9.98 9.93
N ASP A 23 5.52 -10.99 9.31
CA ASP A 23 6.84 -10.90 8.68
C ASP A 23 6.79 -10.67 7.17
N ALA A 24 5.67 -10.95 6.53
CA ALA A 24 5.50 -10.80 5.09
C ALA A 24 4.13 -10.21 4.73
N THR A 25 4.10 -9.47 3.63
CA THR A 25 2.91 -8.80 3.11
C THR A 25 2.47 -9.44 1.80
N LEU A 26 1.23 -9.17 1.37
CA LEU A 26 0.81 -9.49 0.02
C LEU A 26 1.57 -8.61 -0.98
N THR A 27 2.27 -9.24 -1.93
CA THR A 27 3.00 -8.55 -3.00
C THR A 27 2.38 -8.82 -4.36
N THR A 28 2.49 -7.82 -5.23
CA THR A 28 2.09 -7.93 -6.64
C THR A 28 3.21 -8.57 -7.47
N LYS A 29 2.91 -8.95 -8.71
CA LYS A 29 3.92 -9.52 -9.63
C LYS A 29 5.09 -8.58 -9.92
N SER A 30 4.90 -7.26 -9.80
CA SER A 30 5.95 -6.26 -9.95
C SER A 30 6.79 -6.06 -8.68
N GLY A 31 6.51 -6.79 -7.60
CA GLY A 31 7.19 -6.66 -6.31
C GLY A 31 6.65 -5.52 -5.44
N ALA A 32 5.64 -4.76 -5.90
CA ALA A 32 5.00 -3.73 -5.10
C ALA A 32 4.12 -4.35 -4.00
N MET A 33 4.06 -3.71 -2.84
CA MET A 33 3.19 -4.14 -1.74
C MET A 33 1.73 -3.78 -2.05
N ALA A 34 0.83 -4.74 -1.89
CA ALA A 34 -0.61 -4.54 -2.08
C ALA A 34 -1.26 -4.06 -0.78
N ILE A 35 -1.99 -2.93 -0.87
CA ILE A 35 -2.76 -2.37 0.24
C ILE A 35 -4.18 -2.05 -0.19
N PHE A 36 -5.10 -1.98 0.77
CA PHE A 36 -6.51 -1.73 0.54
C PHE A 36 -6.96 -0.43 1.19
N SER A 37 -7.93 0.24 0.57
CA SER A 37 -8.46 1.50 1.08
C SER A 37 -9.51 1.33 2.18
N THR A 38 -9.98 0.10 2.46
CA THR A 38 -10.92 -0.20 3.54
C THR A 38 -10.70 -1.60 4.11
N GLU A 39 -11.02 -1.79 5.40
CA GLU A 39 -10.97 -3.08 6.07
C GLU A 39 -11.82 -4.13 5.36
N LYS A 40 -13.07 -3.77 5.02
CA LYS A 40 -14.03 -4.65 4.34
C LYS A 40 -13.45 -5.26 3.07
N LYS A 41 -12.64 -4.51 2.31
CA LYS A 41 -11.99 -5.00 1.10
C LYS A 41 -10.85 -5.94 1.41
N ALA A 42 -9.96 -5.56 2.33
CA ALA A 42 -8.87 -6.40 2.78
C ALA A 42 -9.40 -7.75 3.31
N THR A 43 -10.41 -7.73 4.18
CA THR A 43 -11.07 -8.92 4.72
C THR A 43 -11.74 -9.74 3.61
N GLY A 44 -12.48 -9.09 2.71
CA GLY A 44 -13.12 -9.77 1.59
C GLY A 44 -12.14 -10.49 0.68
N VAL A 45 -11.01 -9.87 0.34
CA VAL A 45 -9.94 -10.50 -0.46
C VAL A 45 -9.29 -11.65 0.32
N ASN A 46 -8.98 -11.42 1.60
CA ASN A 46 -8.36 -12.43 2.45
C ASN A 46 -9.22 -13.69 2.56
N GLU A 47 -10.51 -13.54 2.85
CA GLU A 47 -11.43 -14.67 3.01
C GLU A 47 -11.73 -15.37 1.68
N LYS A 48 -12.08 -14.61 0.63
CA LYS A 48 -12.58 -15.19 -0.64
C LYS A 48 -11.47 -15.73 -1.53
N HIS A 49 -10.31 -15.08 -1.53
CA HIS A 49 -9.22 -15.39 -2.47
C HIS A 49 -8.00 -15.99 -1.79
N LEU A 50 -7.71 -15.59 -0.54
CA LEU A 50 -6.51 -16.04 0.19
C LEU A 50 -6.82 -17.07 1.29
N ARG A 51 -8.08 -17.50 1.41
CA ARG A 51 -8.55 -18.52 2.38
C ARG A 51 -8.27 -18.16 3.85
N GLY A 52 -8.31 -16.88 4.18
CA GLY A 52 -8.12 -16.40 5.56
C GLY A 52 -6.69 -16.62 6.11
N LYS A 53 -5.70 -16.80 5.23
CA LYS A 53 -4.30 -17.05 5.65
C LYS A 53 -3.58 -15.82 6.18
N TYR A 54 -4.11 -14.63 5.87
CA TYR A 54 -3.50 -13.38 6.25
C TYR A 54 -4.24 -12.74 7.41
N ILE A 55 -3.55 -11.88 8.15
CA ILE A 55 -4.10 -10.97 9.14
C ILE A 55 -4.31 -9.62 8.44
N VAL A 56 -5.50 -9.05 8.63
CA VAL A 56 -5.81 -7.70 8.15
C VAL A 56 -5.36 -6.72 9.22
N LYS A 57 -4.44 -5.81 8.89
CA LYS A 57 -3.91 -4.82 9.84
C LYS A 57 -4.06 -3.40 9.29
N PRO A 58 -4.66 -2.47 10.06
CA PRO A 58 -4.71 -1.07 9.68
C PRO A 58 -3.33 -0.42 9.89
N TYR A 59 -3.00 0.54 9.03
CA TYR A 59 -1.82 1.38 9.11
C TYR A 59 -2.15 2.79 8.69
N GLU A 60 -1.68 3.78 9.46
CA GLU A 60 -1.55 5.13 8.92
C GLU A 60 -0.45 5.14 7.85
N TRP A 61 -0.54 6.10 6.93
CA TRP A 61 0.41 6.16 5.81
C TRP A 61 1.87 6.24 6.26
N ASP A 62 2.15 7.11 7.24
CA ASP A 62 3.51 7.31 7.74
C ASP A 62 4.06 6.06 8.46
N GLU A 63 3.20 5.33 9.18
CA GLU A 63 3.57 4.05 9.81
C GLU A 63 3.89 2.99 8.75
N LEU A 64 3.08 2.93 7.69
CA LEU A 64 3.29 2.02 6.58
C LEU A 64 4.63 2.31 5.88
N VAL A 65 4.93 3.58 5.63
CA VAL A 65 6.23 4.00 5.05
C VAL A 65 7.38 3.65 5.99
N ALA A 66 7.27 3.93 7.30
CA ALA A 66 8.32 3.63 8.26
C ALA A 66 8.61 2.11 8.36
N GLN A 67 7.57 1.28 8.35
CA GLN A 67 7.72 -0.17 8.50
C GLN A 67 8.16 -0.86 7.20
N PHE A 68 7.56 -0.48 6.07
CA PHE A 68 7.66 -1.21 4.81
C PHE A 68 8.47 -0.48 3.73
N GLY A 69 8.70 0.82 3.87
CA GLY A 69 9.48 1.61 2.91
C GLY A 69 10.96 1.20 2.80
N LYS A 70 11.50 0.43 3.75
CA LYS A 70 12.83 -0.19 3.62
C LYS A 70 12.86 -1.39 2.68
N TYR A 71 11.71 -2.03 2.43
CA TYR A 71 11.58 -3.25 1.62
C TYR A 71 10.89 -3.00 0.29
N TYR A 72 10.01 -1.99 0.22
CA TYR A 72 9.19 -1.69 -0.93
C TYR A 72 9.36 -0.23 -1.36
N GLU A 73 9.49 -0.01 -2.66
CA GLU A 73 9.57 1.35 -3.24
C GLU A 73 8.19 1.93 -3.53
N THR A 74 7.22 1.08 -3.85
CA THR A 74 5.87 1.43 -4.25
C THR A 74 4.85 0.52 -3.58
N VAL A 75 3.66 1.06 -3.33
CA VAL A 75 2.46 0.30 -3.03
C VAL A 75 1.46 0.39 -4.16
N VAL A 76 0.70 -0.67 -4.34
CA VAL A 76 -0.51 -0.70 -5.16
C VAL A 76 -1.69 -0.58 -4.21
N LEU A 77 -2.38 0.56 -4.25
CA LEU A 77 -3.60 0.81 -3.50
C LEU A 77 -4.80 0.47 -4.37
N ASP A 78 -5.55 -0.55 -3.96
CA ASP A 78 -6.83 -0.88 -4.56
C ASP A 78 -7.95 -0.09 -3.87
N HIS A 79 -8.41 0.97 -4.53
CA HIS A 79 -9.48 1.84 -4.05
C HIS A 79 -10.87 1.27 -4.28
N GLU A 80 -11.06 0.31 -5.19
CA GLU A 80 -12.39 -0.14 -5.62
C GLU A 80 -12.64 -1.64 -5.40
N GLY A 81 -11.59 -2.45 -5.29
CA GLY A 81 -11.66 -3.91 -5.29
C GLY A 81 -11.99 -4.47 -6.69
N VAL A 82 -11.84 -3.64 -7.74
CA VAL A 82 -12.20 -3.96 -9.12
C VAL A 82 -10.92 -4.17 -9.93
N PRO A 83 -10.79 -5.28 -10.68
CA PRO A 83 -9.65 -5.50 -11.56
C PRO A 83 -9.43 -4.30 -12.49
N GLY A 84 -8.24 -3.69 -12.44
CA GLY A 84 -7.85 -2.57 -13.30
C GLY A 84 -8.02 -1.17 -12.69
N PHE A 85 -8.65 -1.03 -11.52
CA PHE A 85 -8.80 0.25 -10.80
C PHE A 85 -7.94 0.27 -9.53
N TYR A 86 -6.63 0.35 -9.73
CA TYR A 86 -5.65 0.51 -8.65
C TYR A 86 -4.74 1.71 -8.92
N LYS A 87 -4.22 2.31 -7.84
CA LYS A 87 -3.27 3.42 -7.90
C LYS A 87 -1.94 2.97 -7.35
N GLU A 88 -0.89 3.14 -8.14
CA GLU A 88 0.49 3.01 -7.63
C GLU A 88 0.88 4.29 -6.90
N ILE A 89 1.35 4.13 -5.66
CA ILE A 89 1.77 5.23 -4.81
C ILE A 89 3.19 4.93 -4.34
N PRO A 90 4.16 5.82 -4.57
CA PRO A 90 5.52 5.62 -4.09
C PRO A 90 5.57 5.75 -2.56
N LEU A 91 6.22 4.80 -1.89
CA LEU A 91 6.45 4.83 -0.44
C LEU A 91 7.62 5.72 -0.06
N LYS A 92 8.60 5.85 -0.95
CA LYS A 92 9.67 6.83 -0.81
C LYS A 92 9.29 8.04 -1.65
N LYS A 93 9.51 9.26 -1.14
CA LYS A 93 9.71 10.38 -2.06
C LYS A 93 10.86 9.97 -2.97
N SER A 94 10.62 9.87 -4.27
CA SER A 94 11.69 9.68 -5.23
C SER A 94 12.74 10.75 -4.91
N ALA A 95 13.87 10.33 -4.36
CA ALA A 95 15.07 11.14 -4.46
C ALA A 95 15.29 11.28 -5.96
N ASP A 96 15.46 12.52 -6.41
CA ASP A 96 15.77 12.90 -7.79
C ASP A 96 14.58 13.04 -8.76
N LEU A 97 13.88 14.16 -8.57
CA LEU A 97 13.63 15.06 -9.71
C LEU A 97 14.51 16.29 -9.51
N VAL A 98 15.83 16.13 -9.70
CA VAL A 98 16.70 17.25 -10.06
C VAL A 98 16.47 17.47 -11.56
N VAL A 99 15.59 18.41 -11.89
CA VAL A 99 15.56 18.97 -13.24
C VAL A 99 16.71 19.97 -13.27
N SER A 100 17.84 19.54 -13.86
CA SER A 100 18.95 20.41 -14.27
C SER A 100 18.53 21.37 -15.38
#